data_AF-A0A4S1H9R2-F1
#
_entry.id   AF-A0A4S1H9R2-F1
#
_cell.length_a   1.000
_cell.length_b   1.000
_cell.length_c   1.000
_cell.angle_alpha   90.00
_cell.angle_beta   90.00
_cell.angle_gamma   90.00
#
_symmetry.space_group_name_H-M   'P 1'
#
loop_
_entity.id
_entity.type
_entity.pdbx_description
1 polymer ?
#
loop_
_entity_poly.entity_id
_entity_poly.type
_entity_poly.pdbx_seq_one_letter_code
_entity_poly.pdbx_strand_id
1 'polypeptide(L)'
;MELKLEAVERQLDRVQSFMPRIDARVSAMFAIVSAQIAIAALNLEIDDLKAWWVAVPAVIFFFAAVFCVISLYRCVHPNLVGGSNSLVFFGTVSKLREAEYIDKMRAISEDDYIKDILGQVWRNSEIVAEKYKHLRAAGTAIMLSLLPWTMLLLALSLGKWSLPLINK
;
A
#
# COMPACT_ATOMS: atom_id res chain seq x y z
N MET A 1 18.69 25.98 21.18
CA MET A 1 19.17 25.04 20.15
C MET A 1 18.65 25.56 18.82
N GLU A 2 19.52 26.13 18.00
CA GLU A 2 19.14 26.67 16.70
C GLU A 2 19.00 25.51 15.71
N LEU A 3 17.82 25.40 15.09
CA LEU A 3 17.51 24.30 14.19
C LEU A 3 18.05 24.66 12.80
N LYS A 4 19.06 23.94 12.32
CA LYS A 4 19.67 24.22 11.01
C LYS A 4 18.75 23.76 9.88
N LEU A 5 18.60 24.57 8.83
CA LEU A 5 17.82 24.23 7.62
C LEU A 5 18.20 22.85 7.05
N GLU A 6 19.49 22.59 6.90
CA GLU A 6 19.99 21.30 6.40
C GLU A 6 19.51 20.09 7.25
N ALA A 7 19.35 20.26 8.56
CA ALA A 7 18.88 19.20 9.43
C ALA A 7 17.39 18.87 9.21
N VAL A 8 16.56 19.88 8.94
CA VAL A 8 15.13 19.68 8.67
C VAL A 8 14.88 19.12 7.28
N GLU A 9 15.66 19.54 6.28
CA GLU A 9 15.62 18.98 4.92
C GLU A 9 15.98 17.49 4.93
N ARG A 10 17.09 17.12 5.59
CA ARG A 10 17.47 15.71 5.76
C ARG A 10 16.40 14.88 6.47
N GLN A 11 15.66 15.48 7.40
CA GLN A 11 14.56 14.78 8.07
C GLN A 11 13.37 14.58 7.13
N LEU A 12 13.05 15.56 6.28
CA LEU A 12 12.02 15.42 5.25
C LEU A 12 12.39 14.31 4.26
N ASP A 13 13.64 14.30 3.77
CA ASP A 13 14.16 13.26 2.88
C ASP A 13 14.05 11.87 3.52
N ARG A 14 14.38 11.76 4.81
CA ARG A 14 14.26 10.51 5.56
C ARG A 14 12.82 10.01 5.58
N VAL A 15 11.85 10.88 5.86
CA VAL A 15 10.43 10.48 5.89
C VAL A 15 9.95 10.09 4.49
N GLN A 16 10.30 10.87 3.46
CA GLN A 16 9.95 10.57 2.07
C GLN A 16 10.58 9.26 1.58
N SER A 17 11.77 8.89 2.07
CA SER A 17 12.46 7.63 1.73
C SER A 17 11.69 6.36 2.13
N PHE A 18 10.71 6.46 3.02
CA PHE A 18 9.85 5.32 3.36
C PHE A 18 8.79 5.01 2.29
N MET A 19 8.34 6.01 1.52
CA MET A 19 7.32 5.84 0.48
C MET A 19 7.70 4.75 -0.55
N PRO A 20 8.86 4.81 -1.23
CA PRO A 20 9.23 3.77 -2.21
C PRO A 20 9.38 2.38 -1.57
N ARG A 21 9.77 2.30 -0.29
CA ARG A 21 9.89 1.02 0.44
C ARG A 21 8.52 0.39 0.70
N ILE A 22 7.52 1.21 1.00
CA ILE A 22 6.13 0.78 1.14
C ILE A 22 5.60 0.33 -0.21
N ASP A 23 5.78 1.15 -1.25
CA ASP A 23 5.24 0.88 -2.59
C ASP A 23 5.82 -0.41 -3.19
N ALA A 24 7.10 -0.68 -2.97
CA ALA A 24 7.72 -1.95 -3.35
C ALA A 24 7.07 -3.16 -2.66
N ARG A 25 6.80 -3.08 -1.35
CA ARG A 25 6.13 -4.15 -0.61
C ARG A 25 4.69 -4.34 -1.06
N VAL A 26 3.97 -3.25 -1.29
CA VAL A 26 2.59 -3.27 -1.81
C VAL A 26 2.54 -3.97 -3.17
N SER A 27 3.47 -3.62 -4.07
CA SER A 27 3.56 -4.21 -5.41
C SER A 27 3.84 -5.71 -5.35
N ALA A 28 4.79 -6.12 -4.50
CA ALA A 28 5.09 -7.53 -4.29
C ALA A 28 3.88 -8.30 -3.73
N MET A 29 3.16 -7.73 -2.76
CA MET A 29 1.98 -8.36 -2.18
C MET A 29 0.80 -8.44 -3.15
N PHE A 30 0.60 -7.43 -4.00
CA PHE A 30 -0.38 -7.47 -5.09
C PHE A 30 -0.07 -8.62 -6.05
N ALA A 31 1.19 -8.81 -6.43
CA ALA A 31 1.59 -9.91 -7.29
C ALA A 31 1.30 -11.27 -6.64
N ILE A 32 1.65 -11.44 -5.35
CA ILE A 32 1.41 -12.70 -4.62
C ILE A 32 -0.09 -13.01 -4.53
N VAL A 33 -0.91 -12.07 -4.05
CA VAL A 33 -2.36 -12.32 -3.90
C VAL A 33 -3.04 -12.56 -5.25
N SER A 34 -2.61 -11.86 -6.30
CA SER A 34 -3.13 -12.07 -7.66
C SER A 34 -2.78 -13.48 -8.17
N ALA A 35 -1.56 -13.95 -7.93
CA ALA A 35 -1.17 -15.31 -8.28
C ALA A 35 -1.97 -16.36 -7.50
N GLN A 36 -2.19 -16.16 -6.20
CA GLN A 36 -3.02 -17.06 -5.38
C GLN A 36 -4.46 -17.13 -5.90
N ILE A 37 -5.06 -15.98 -6.22
CA ILE A 37 -6.41 -15.89 -6.80
C ILE A 37 -6.45 -16.62 -8.14
N ALA A 38 -5.49 -16.37 -9.03
CA ALA A 38 -5.43 -17.00 -10.34
C ALA A 38 -5.33 -18.53 -10.24
N ILE A 39 -4.41 -19.04 -9.42
CA ILE A 39 -4.25 -20.49 -9.21
C ILE A 39 -5.53 -21.10 -8.65
N ALA A 40 -6.17 -20.48 -7.66
CA ALA A 40 -7.43 -20.96 -7.11
C ALA A 40 -8.55 -20.97 -8.17
N ALA A 41 -8.69 -19.89 -8.94
CA ALA A 41 -9.73 -19.75 -9.96
C ALA A 41 -9.55 -20.74 -11.12
N LEU A 42 -8.32 -21.06 -11.52
CA LEU A 42 -8.04 -22.03 -12.59
C LEU A 42 -8.33 -23.48 -12.18
N ASN A 43 -8.28 -23.78 -10.88
CA ASN A 43 -8.47 -25.14 -10.37
C ASN A 43 -9.89 -25.40 -9.83
N LEU A 44 -10.64 -24.35 -9.49
CA LEU A 44 -11.96 -24.43 -8.89
C LEU A 44 -13.07 -24.45 -9.96
N GLU A 45 -13.89 -25.50 -9.96
CA GLU A 45 -15.12 -25.58 -10.76
C GLU A 45 -16.36 -25.35 -9.88
N ILE A 46 -17.47 -24.91 -10.48
CA ILE A 46 -18.71 -24.61 -9.73
C ILE A 46 -19.23 -25.85 -8.99
N ASP A 47 -19.08 -27.04 -9.59
CA ASP A 47 -19.51 -28.29 -8.96
C ASP A 47 -18.67 -28.67 -7.73
N ASP A 48 -17.40 -28.26 -7.67
CA ASP A 48 -16.53 -28.51 -6.51
C ASP A 48 -17.07 -27.80 -5.25
N LEU A 49 -17.77 -26.67 -5.40
CA LEU A 49 -18.35 -25.89 -4.30
C LEU A 49 -19.53 -26.59 -3.61
N LYS A 50 -20.06 -27.68 -4.18
CA LYS A 50 -21.06 -28.51 -3.50
C LYS A 50 -20.47 -29.25 -2.30
N ALA A 51 -19.15 -29.52 -2.32
CA ALA A 51 -18.45 -30.14 -1.22
C ALA A 51 -18.08 -29.10 -0.15
N TRP A 52 -18.59 -29.27 1.07
CA TRP A 52 -18.37 -28.30 2.15
C TRP A 52 -16.87 -28.12 2.49
N TRP A 53 -16.07 -29.18 2.37
CA TRP A 53 -14.63 -29.15 2.61
C TRP A 53 -13.83 -28.41 1.52
N VAL A 54 -14.45 -28.11 0.37
CA VAL A 54 -13.91 -27.18 -0.65
C VAL A 54 -14.50 -25.79 -0.44
N ALA A 55 -15.82 -25.70 -0.24
CA ALA A 55 -16.54 -24.44 -0.13
C ALA A 55 -16.07 -23.58 1.06
N VAL A 56 -15.87 -24.20 2.23
CA VAL A 56 -15.46 -23.46 3.44
C VAL A 56 -14.07 -22.82 3.27
N PRO A 57 -13.00 -23.55 2.88
CA PRO A 57 -11.72 -22.93 2.57
C PRO A 57 -11.80 -21.89 1.44
N ALA A 58 -12.58 -22.13 0.39
CA ALA A 58 -12.76 -21.19 -0.72
C ALA A 58 -13.34 -19.85 -0.25
N VAL A 59 -14.40 -19.88 0.58
CA VAL A 59 -15.04 -18.67 1.10
C VAL A 59 -14.10 -17.90 2.03
N ILE A 60 -13.41 -18.59 2.94
CA ILE A 60 -12.45 -17.96 3.85
C ILE A 60 -11.30 -17.32 3.06
N PHE A 61 -10.74 -18.05 2.08
CA PHE A 61 -9.69 -17.52 1.21
C PHE A 61 -10.18 -16.30 0.43
N PHE A 62 -11.38 -16.35 -0.15
CA PHE A 62 -11.96 -15.24 -0.91
C PHE A 62 -12.05 -13.96 -0.07
N PHE A 63 -12.63 -14.03 1.13
CA PHE A 63 -12.75 -12.85 1.99
C PHE A 63 -11.39 -12.32 2.45
N ALA A 64 -10.44 -13.21 2.77
CA ALA A 64 -9.08 -12.81 3.14
C ALA A 64 -8.35 -12.12 1.96
N ALA A 65 -8.50 -12.66 0.75
CA ALA A 65 -7.91 -12.09 -0.47
C ALA A 65 -8.52 -10.72 -0.81
N VAL A 66 -9.86 -10.59 -0.74
CA VAL A 66 -10.57 -9.32 -0.95
C VAL A 66 -10.12 -8.27 0.09
N PHE A 67 -10.07 -8.65 1.37
CA PHE A 67 -9.61 -7.74 2.42
C PHE A 67 -8.14 -7.32 2.22
N CYS A 68 -7.28 -8.24 1.79
CA CYS A 68 -5.90 -7.95 1.43
C CYS A 68 -5.83 -6.92 0.29
N VAL A 69 -6.53 -7.17 -0.82
CA VAL A 69 -6.57 -6.26 -1.99
C VAL A 69 -7.09 -4.88 -1.61
N ILE A 70 -8.17 -4.78 -0.84
CA ILE A 70 -8.70 -3.49 -0.36
C ILE A 70 -7.68 -2.77 0.51
N SER A 71 -7.01 -3.49 1.42
CA SER A 71 -5.99 -2.91 2.30
C SER A 71 -4.78 -2.40 1.50
N LEU A 72 -4.31 -3.17 0.51
CA LEU A 72 -3.24 -2.75 -0.39
C LEU A 72 -3.64 -1.54 -1.24
N TYR A 73 -4.87 -1.51 -1.76
CA TYR A 73 -5.39 -0.36 -2.49
C TYR A 73 -5.38 0.91 -1.62
N ARG A 74 -5.78 0.81 -0.35
CA ARG A 74 -5.72 1.93 0.60
C ARG A 74 -4.30 2.39 0.92
N CYS A 75 -3.27 1.57 0.74
CA CYS A 75 -1.88 2.02 0.83
C CYS A 75 -1.47 2.92 -0.34
N VAL A 76 -1.95 2.61 -1.55
CA VAL A 76 -1.55 3.33 -2.77
C VAL A 76 -2.41 4.56 -3.00
N HIS A 77 -3.67 4.52 -2.56
CA HIS A 77 -4.60 5.61 -2.77
C HIS A 77 -4.04 6.92 -2.16
N PRO A 78 -3.92 7.99 -2.95
CA PRO A 78 -3.26 9.21 -2.50
C PRO A 78 -4.13 9.91 -1.45
N ASN A 79 -3.60 10.05 -0.23
CA ASN A 79 -4.20 10.93 0.77
C ASN A 79 -3.67 12.35 0.55
N LEU A 80 -4.45 13.16 -0.18
CA LEU A 80 -4.15 14.57 -0.44
C LEU A 80 -4.79 15.52 0.58
N VAL A 81 -5.43 14.99 1.63
CA VAL A 81 -5.97 15.84 2.69
C VAL A 81 -4.80 16.54 3.38
N GLY A 82 -4.90 17.83 3.66
CA GLY A 82 -3.86 18.57 4.37
C GLY A 82 -2.60 18.82 3.53
N GLY A 83 -2.59 19.96 2.87
CA GLY A 83 -1.40 20.71 2.53
C GLY A 83 -1.69 22.14 2.92
N SER A 84 -1.04 22.64 3.98
CA SER A 84 -0.89 24.09 4.17
C SER A 84 -0.30 24.69 2.88
N ASN A 85 -0.41 26.00 2.67
CA ASN A 85 0.20 26.74 1.54
C ASN A 85 1.73 26.64 1.56
N SER A 86 2.24 25.44 1.35
CA SER A 86 3.62 25.02 1.49
C SER A 86 4.31 25.17 0.15
N LEU A 87 5.42 25.87 0.12
CA LEU A 87 6.19 26.11 -1.10
C LEU A 87 7.03 24.88 -1.48
N VAL A 88 7.22 23.92 -0.58
CA VAL A 88 7.91 22.65 -0.88
C VAL A 88 6.96 21.51 -1.29
N PHE A 89 5.65 21.66 -1.07
CA PHE A 89 4.67 20.64 -1.45
C PHE A 89 4.31 20.71 -2.93
N PHE A 90 4.59 19.63 -3.68
CA PHE A 90 4.32 19.56 -5.12
C PHE A 90 2.86 19.88 -5.50
N GLY A 91 1.89 19.53 -4.65
CA GLY A 91 0.47 19.82 -4.90
C GLY A 91 0.11 21.30 -4.76
N THR A 92 0.89 22.08 -4.02
CA THR A 92 0.78 23.54 -3.97
C THR A 92 1.54 24.16 -5.12
N VAL A 93 2.80 23.74 -5.34
CA VAL A 93 3.66 24.27 -6.41
C VAL A 93 3.01 24.12 -7.79
N SER A 94 2.40 22.96 -8.07
CA SER A 94 1.68 22.71 -9.34
C SER A 94 0.49 23.64 -9.61
N LYS A 95 0.00 24.37 -8.60
CA LYS A 95 -1.09 25.34 -8.74
C LYS A 95 -0.60 26.78 -8.95
N LEU A 96 0.69 27.03 -8.74
CA LEU A 96 1.32 28.34 -8.90
C LEU A 96 1.83 28.50 -10.33
N ARG A 97 1.88 29.74 -10.83
CA ARG A 97 2.68 30.06 -12.03
C ARG A 97 4.15 30.07 -11.67
N GLU A 98 5.01 29.78 -12.64
CA GLU A 98 6.47 29.78 -12.44
C GLU A 98 6.99 31.07 -11.80
N ALA A 99 6.62 32.24 -12.37
CA ALA A 99 7.00 33.54 -11.82
C ALA A 99 6.51 33.74 -10.38
N GLU A 100 5.27 33.35 -10.09
CA GLU A 100 4.69 33.47 -8.74
C GLU A 100 5.43 32.59 -7.73
N TYR A 101 5.83 31.38 -8.13
CA TYR A 101 6.61 30.49 -7.27
C TYR A 101 8.00 31.07 -6.99
N ILE A 102 8.69 31.57 -8.02
CA ILE A 102 10.00 32.21 -7.86
C ILE A 102 9.92 33.42 -6.92
N ASP A 103 8.91 34.27 -7.09
CA ASP A 103 8.74 35.46 -6.25
C ASP A 103 8.47 35.08 -4.79
N LYS A 104 7.58 34.09 -4.55
CA LYS A 104 7.31 33.59 -3.19
C LYS A 104 8.53 32.96 -2.54
N MET A 105 9.30 32.17 -3.30
CA MET A 105 10.53 31.53 -2.81
C MET A 105 11.64 32.54 -2.51
N ARG A 106 11.72 33.66 -3.23
CA ARG A 106 12.68 34.72 -2.93
C ARG A 106 12.26 35.60 -1.74
N ALA A 107 10.96 35.68 -1.47
CA ALA A 107 10.41 36.53 -0.42
C ALA A 107 10.28 35.83 0.95
N ILE A 108 10.33 34.49 1.01
CA ILE A 108 10.20 33.74 2.26
C ILE A 108 11.43 33.92 3.15
N SER A 109 11.22 34.06 4.46
CA SER A 109 12.31 34.08 5.44
C SER A 109 12.84 32.66 5.69
N GLU A 110 14.09 32.53 6.16
CA GLU A 110 14.65 31.22 6.53
C GLU A 110 13.82 30.53 7.60
N ASP A 111 13.37 31.27 8.63
CA ASP A 111 12.52 30.75 9.70
C ASP A 111 11.16 30.22 9.19
N ASP A 112 10.52 30.96 8.27
CA ASP A 112 9.26 30.52 7.67
C ASP A 112 9.47 29.30 6.77
N TYR A 113 10.59 29.22 6.06
CA TYR A 113 10.94 28.08 5.21
C TYR A 113 11.22 26.82 6.05
N ILE A 114 11.96 26.95 7.16
CA ILE A 114 12.16 25.86 8.13
C ILE A 114 10.82 25.39 8.69
N LYS A 115 9.93 26.31 9.05
CA LYS A 115 8.59 25.98 9.55
C LYS A 115 7.76 25.24 8.51
N ASP A 116 7.86 25.62 7.25
CA ASP A 116 7.17 24.94 6.14
C ASP A 116 7.69 23.49 5.97
N ILE A 117 9.00 23.30 5.96
CA ILE A 117 9.62 21.96 5.89
C ILE A 117 9.20 21.10 7.08
N LEU A 118 9.20 21.64 8.30
CA LEU A 118 8.74 20.90 9.48
C LEU A 118 7.26 20.50 9.38
N GLY A 119 6.42 21.36 8.81
CA GLY A 119 5.03 21.04 8.47
C GLY A 119 4.94 19.85 7.51
N GLN A 120 5.80 19.82 6.48
CA GLN A 120 5.90 18.66 5.58
C GLN A 120 6.43 17.40 6.26
N VAL A 121 7.44 17.50 7.14
CA VAL A 121 7.95 16.35 7.91
C VAL A 121 6.81 15.73 8.72
N TRP A 122 6.05 16.57 9.43
CA TRP A 122 4.90 16.11 10.23
C TRP A 122 3.84 15.45 9.35
N ARG A 123 3.39 16.13 8.28
CA ARG A 123 2.34 15.59 7.40
C ARG A 123 2.77 14.31 6.69
N ASN A 124 3.98 14.27 6.14
CA ASN A 124 4.50 13.07 5.49
C ASN A 124 4.64 11.92 6.49
N SER A 125 4.94 12.19 7.77
CA SER A 125 5.00 11.16 8.80
C SER A 125 3.62 10.55 9.07
N GLU A 126 2.55 11.37 9.10
CA GLU A 126 1.17 10.86 9.20
C GLU A 126 0.80 9.97 8.01
N ILE A 127 1.12 10.40 6.79
CA ILE A 127 0.86 9.63 5.57
C ILE A 127 1.61 8.29 5.61
N VAL A 128 2.89 8.31 5.96
CA VAL A 128 3.70 7.08 6.10
C VAL A 128 3.10 6.15 7.16
N ALA A 129 2.69 6.68 8.31
CA ALA A 129 2.09 5.89 9.37
C ALA A 129 0.77 5.23 8.94
N GLU A 130 -0.11 5.98 8.26
CA GLU A 130 -1.37 5.45 7.71
C GLU A 130 -1.12 4.35 6.68
N LYS A 131 -0.20 4.57 5.73
CA LYS A 131 0.20 3.57 4.75
C LYS A 131 0.76 2.30 5.42
N TYR A 132 1.58 2.42 6.45
CA TYR A 132 2.08 1.27 7.20
C TYR A 132 0.98 0.50 7.93
N LYS A 133 -0.05 1.18 8.46
CA LYS A 133 -1.21 0.53 9.09
C LYS A 133 -1.94 -0.38 8.10
N HIS A 134 -2.20 0.13 6.90
CA HIS A 134 -2.83 -0.64 5.83
C HIS A 134 -1.93 -1.77 5.31
N LEU A 135 -0.63 -1.52 5.18
CA LEU A 135 0.34 -2.54 4.77
C LEU A 135 0.40 -3.68 5.79
N ARG A 136 0.38 -3.38 7.09
CA ARG A 136 0.33 -4.38 8.16
C ARG A 136 -0.96 -5.20 8.08
N ALA A 137 -2.11 -4.55 7.89
CA ALA A 137 -3.39 -5.24 7.76
C ALA A 137 -3.40 -6.21 6.56
N ALA A 138 -2.91 -5.76 5.40
CA ALA A 138 -2.73 -6.62 4.23
C ALA A 138 -1.77 -7.78 4.52
N GLY A 139 -0.67 -7.51 5.22
CA GLY A 139 0.34 -8.51 5.56
C GLY A 139 -0.21 -9.61 6.47
N THR A 140 -1.03 -9.23 7.44
CA THR A 140 -1.72 -10.20 8.30
C THR A 140 -2.76 -10.99 7.50
N ALA A 141 -3.53 -10.34 6.62
CA ALA A 141 -4.53 -11.00 5.81
C ALA A 141 -3.94 -12.04 4.86
N ILE A 142 -2.87 -11.69 4.14
CA ILE A 142 -2.22 -12.63 3.22
C ILE A 142 -1.60 -13.81 3.96
N MET A 143 -0.99 -13.58 5.12
CA MET A 143 -0.42 -14.64 5.96
C MET A 143 -1.50 -15.59 6.45
N LEU A 144 -2.62 -15.07 6.95
CA LEU A 144 -3.75 -15.89 7.39
C LEU A 144 -4.44 -16.60 6.22
N SER A 145 -4.41 -16.03 5.01
CA SER A 145 -4.99 -16.63 3.81
C SER A 145 -4.22 -17.85 3.30
N LEU A 146 -2.94 -18.03 3.67
CA LEU A 146 -2.13 -19.16 3.22
C LEU A 146 -2.74 -20.50 3.62
N LEU A 147 -3.27 -20.60 4.84
CA LEU A 147 -3.88 -21.83 5.34
C LEU A 147 -5.15 -22.23 4.57
N PRO A 148 -6.20 -21.39 4.45
CA PRO A 148 -7.39 -21.73 3.67
C PRO A 148 -7.07 -21.89 2.18
N TRP A 149 -6.10 -21.15 1.63
CA TRP A 149 -5.67 -21.33 0.23
C TRP A 149 -5.03 -22.70 -0.01
N THR A 150 -4.11 -23.12 0.87
CA THR A 150 -3.48 -24.45 0.76
C THR A 150 -4.49 -25.57 1.00
N MET A 151 -5.39 -25.42 1.97
CA MET A 151 -6.50 -26.36 2.19
C MET A 151 -7.39 -26.48 0.94
N LEU A 152 -7.74 -25.35 0.31
CA LEU A 152 -8.52 -25.33 -0.92
C LEU A 152 -7.83 -26.14 -2.03
N LEU A 153 -6.53 -25.87 -2.28
CA LEU A 153 -5.79 -26.57 -3.33
C LEU A 153 -5.64 -28.07 -3.05
N LEU A 154 -5.40 -28.45 -1.79
CA LEU A 154 -5.35 -29.86 -1.41
C LEU A 154 -6.70 -30.55 -1.58
N ALA A 155 -7.80 -29.89 -1.18
CA ALA A 155 -9.14 -30.41 -1.34
C ALA A 155 -9.52 -30.62 -2.82
N LEU A 156 -9.17 -29.66 -3.68
CA LEU A 156 -9.36 -29.77 -5.13
C LEU A 156 -8.50 -30.87 -5.75
N SER A 157 -7.24 -30.98 -5.32
CA SER A 157 -6.31 -32.00 -5.81
C SER A 157 -6.76 -33.41 -5.44
N LEU A 158 -7.18 -33.62 -4.18
CA LEU A 158 -7.70 -34.91 -3.72
C LEU A 158 -9.02 -35.28 -4.40
N GLY A 159 -9.89 -34.29 -4.68
CA GLY A 159 -11.16 -34.52 -5.39
C GLY A 159 -10.96 -34.93 -6.85
N LYS A 160 -9.97 -34.36 -7.54
CA LYS A 160 -9.71 -34.59 -8.97
C LYS A 160 -8.61 -35.62 -9.26
N TRP A 161 -7.92 -36.13 -8.23
CA TRP A 161 -6.73 -36.97 -8.37
C TRP A 161 -5.65 -36.38 -9.29
N SER A 162 -5.57 -35.05 -9.34
CA SER A 162 -4.60 -34.29 -10.13
C SER A 162 -3.88 -33.29 -9.25
N LEU A 163 -2.58 -33.06 -9.49
CA LEU A 163 -1.90 -31.91 -8.87
C LEU A 163 -2.57 -30.61 -9.33
N PRO A 164 -2.62 -29.55 -8.50
CA PRO A 164 -3.08 -28.24 -8.96
C PRO A 164 -2.23 -27.80 -10.15
N LEU A 165 -2.82 -27.73 -11.33
CA LEU A 165 -2.07 -27.55 -12.57
C LEU A 165 -1.82 -26.08 -12.85
N ILE A 166 -0.55 -25.77 -13.19
CA ILE A 166 -0.15 -24.52 -13.88
C ILE A 166 -0.33 -24.68 -15.41
N ASN A 167 -0.47 -25.91 -15.91
CA ASN A 167 -0.68 -26.24 -17.32
C ASN A 167 -1.95 -27.11 -17.48
N LYS A 168 -3.03 -26.52 -17.97
CA LYS A 168 -4.02 -27.23 -18.80
C LYS A 168 -3.79 -26.78 -20.23
#